data_AF-A0A520HE43-F1
#
_entry.id   AF-A0A520HE43-F1
#
_cell.length_a   1.000
_cell.length_b   1.000
_cell.length_c   1.000
_cell.angle_alpha   90.00
_cell.angle_beta   90.00
_cell.angle_gamma   90.00
#
_symmetry.space_group_name_H-M   'P 1'
#
loop_
_entity.id
_entity.type
_entity.pdbx_description
1 polymer ?
#
loop_
_entity_poly.entity_id
_entity_poly.type
_entity_poly.pdbx_seq_one_letter_code
_entity_poly.pdbx_strand_id
1 'polypeptide(L)'
;IIAVVGDRIILRSDIVNSIEDAKRQGGELPANAQCMLMEQAIVSKILMLQAEKDSLPVTDEEVEAELDQRIRYYVNQLGSEEGLVQMAGKSIYQIKDDARPSVRERKLAEAMQQKIVENVRITPQEVRTFFEAIPKDSLPYFESELEVCQIILYPKASRDLELYISNEMQNYKRQIESGKITFEELAKKVSEDPGSRDRGGMYEINRNDKDMWDPVFLSTSFRLT
;
A
#
# COMPACT_ATOMS: atom_id res chain seq x y z
N ILE A 1 -41.96 -3.22 15.93
CA ILE A 1 -41.76 -2.21 14.87
C ILE A 1 -41.75 -0.84 15.55
N ILE A 2 -40.78 0.02 15.25
CA ILE A 2 -40.67 1.37 15.84
C ILE A 2 -40.86 2.50 14.82
N ALA A 3 -40.63 2.21 13.54
CA ALA A 3 -40.89 3.12 12.44
C ALA A 3 -41.17 2.33 11.14
N VAL A 4 -41.86 2.98 10.20
CA VAL A 4 -42.15 2.45 8.86
C VAL A 4 -41.78 3.54 7.85
N VAL A 5 -41.03 3.16 6.82
CA VAL A 5 -40.56 4.05 5.75
C VAL A 5 -40.92 3.39 4.43
N GLY A 6 -41.95 3.91 3.75
CA GLY A 6 -42.52 3.24 2.57
C GLY A 6 -43.08 1.86 2.90
N ASP A 7 -42.53 0.83 2.27
CA ASP A 7 -42.84 -0.59 2.51
C ASP A 7 -41.83 -1.29 3.45
N ARG A 8 -40.82 -0.57 3.95
CA ARG A 8 -39.80 -1.10 4.85
C ARG A 8 -40.10 -0.76 6.31
N ILE A 9 -39.77 -1.70 7.19
CA ILE A 9 -39.95 -1.55 8.64
C ILE A 9 -38.60 -1.40 9.34
N ILE A 10 -38.58 -0.64 10.43
CA ILE A 10 -37.45 -0.55 11.36
C ILE A 10 -37.88 -1.22 12.66
N LEU A 11 -37.12 -2.23 13.10
CA LEU A 11 -37.41 -2.96 14.32
C LEU A 11 -36.70 -2.34 15.52
N ARG A 12 -37.32 -2.48 16.70
CA ARG A 12 -36.70 -2.08 17.97
C ARG A 12 -35.42 -2.89 18.23
N SER A 13 -35.45 -4.18 17.88
CA SER A 13 -34.33 -5.11 18.01
C SER A 13 -33.09 -4.60 17.30
N ASP A 14 -33.25 -4.03 16.10
CA ASP A 14 -32.11 -3.64 15.26
C ASP A 14 -31.35 -2.46 15.87
N ILE A 15 -32.08 -1.48 16.41
CA ILE A 15 -31.48 -0.33 17.11
C ILE A 15 -30.81 -0.77 18.41
N VAL A 16 -31.47 -1.64 19.20
CA VAL A 16 -30.89 -2.15 20.46
C VAL A 16 -29.63 -2.96 20.18
N ASN A 17 -29.66 -3.85 19.17
CA ASN A 17 -28.49 -4.63 18.78
C ASN A 17 -27.34 -3.73 18.32
N SER A 18 -27.64 -2.68 17.54
CA SER A 18 -26.63 -1.70 17.10
C SER A 18 -25.97 -0.95 18.28
N ILE A 19 -26.75 -0.63 19.32
CA ILE A 19 -26.23 -0.03 20.57
C ILE A 19 -25.32 -1.02 21.30
N GLU A 20 -25.75 -2.27 21.47
CA GLU A 20 -24.96 -3.29 22.15
C GLU A 20 -23.67 -3.64 21.37
N ASP A 21 -23.72 -3.62 20.03
CA ASP A 21 -22.54 -3.78 19.17
C ASP A 21 -21.53 -2.65 19.38
N ALA A 22 -21.97 -1.39 19.39
CA ALA A 22 -21.09 -0.25 19.61
C ALA A 22 -20.46 -0.27 21.02
N LYS A 23 -21.20 -0.70 22.05
CA LYS A 23 -20.66 -0.91 23.40
C LYS A 23 -19.60 -2.01 23.43
N ARG A 24 -19.82 -3.13 22.74
CA ARG A 24 -18.85 -4.23 22.65
C ARG A 24 -17.53 -3.82 22.01
N GLN A 25 -17.57 -2.85 21.10
CA GLN A 25 -16.38 -2.30 20.44
C GLN A 25 -15.67 -1.24 21.29
N GLY A 26 -16.13 -0.98 22.52
CA GLY A 26 -15.53 0.01 23.43
C GLY A 26 -15.91 1.45 23.12
N GLY A 27 -16.92 1.70 22.30
CA GLY A 27 -17.39 3.04 21.99
C GLY A 27 -18.19 3.66 23.14
N GLU A 28 -17.85 4.88 23.54
CA GLU A 28 -18.73 5.70 24.38
C GLU A 28 -19.91 6.20 23.55
N LEU A 29 -21.11 5.75 23.90
CA LEU A 29 -22.34 6.17 23.24
C LEU A 29 -22.95 7.38 23.96
N PRO A 30 -23.39 8.41 23.23
CA PRO A 30 -24.06 9.54 23.84
C PRO A 30 -25.42 9.13 24.43
N ALA A 31 -25.92 9.88 25.40
CA ALA A 31 -27.18 9.57 26.10
C ALA A 31 -28.40 9.48 25.15
N ASN A 32 -28.36 10.16 23.99
CA ASN A 32 -29.38 10.14 22.95
C ASN A 32 -29.08 9.15 21.80
N ALA A 33 -28.14 8.22 21.96
CA ALA A 33 -27.74 7.28 20.91
C ALA A 33 -28.91 6.50 20.28
N GLN A 34 -29.92 6.15 21.07
CA GLN A 34 -31.11 5.47 20.56
C GLN A 34 -31.86 6.32 19.52
N CYS A 35 -32.04 7.61 19.77
CA CYS A 35 -32.70 8.52 18.83
C CYS A 35 -31.82 8.72 17.60
N MET A 36 -30.52 8.96 17.78
CA MET A 36 -29.57 9.15 16.67
C MET A 36 -29.53 7.96 15.73
N LEU A 37 -29.44 6.74 16.27
CA LEU A 37 -29.42 5.51 15.47
C LEU A 37 -30.77 5.26 14.77
N MET A 38 -31.88 5.61 15.42
CA MET A 38 -33.20 5.55 14.79
C MET A 38 -33.30 6.53 13.62
N GLU A 39 -32.87 7.78 13.80
CA GLU A 39 -32.84 8.79 12.74
C GLU A 39 -31.93 8.34 11.57
N GLN A 40 -30.74 7.82 11.88
CA GLN A 40 -29.82 7.28 10.88
C GLN A 40 -30.44 6.12 10.10
N ALA A 41 -31.14 5.20 10.79
CA ALA A 41 -31.84 4.10 10.15
C ALA A 41 -32.97 4.59 9.24
N ILE A 42 -33.73 5.61 9.67
CA ILE A 42 -34.78 6.22 8.85
C ILE A 42 -34.18 6.86 7.59
N VAL A 43 -33.13 7.67 7.73
CA VAL A 43 -32.46 8.33 6.59
C VAL A 43 -31.89 7.30 5.62
N SER A 44 -31.24 6.25 6.12
CA SER A 44 -30.72 5.16 5.28
C SER A 44 -31.82 4.48 4.47
N LYS A 45 -32.98 4.17 5.09
CA LYS A 45 -34.13 3.61 4.37
C LYS A 45 -34.71 4.57 3.33
N ILE A 46 -34.76 5.87 3.62
CA ILE A 46 -35.21 6.88 2.64
C ILE A 46 -34.28 6.92 1.43
N LEU A 47 -32.96 6.95 1.66
CA LEU A 47 -31.96 6.97 0.59
C LEU A 47 -32.03 5.71 -0.26
N MET A 48 -32.20 4.54 0.36
CA MET A 48 -32.41 3.28 -0.33
C MET A 48 -33.65 3.31 -1.22
N LEU A 49 -34.82 3.76 -0.71
CA LEU A 49 -36.04 3.86 -1.51
C LEU A 49 -35.88 4.83 -2.67
N GLN A 50 -35.11 5.90 -2.48
CA GLN A 50 -34.80 6.84 -3.56
C GLN A 50 -33.87 6.22 -4.60
N ALA A 51 -32.85 5.46 -4.18
CA ALA A 51 -31.99 4.72 -5.11
C ALA A 51 -32.77 3.72 -5.97
N GLU A 52 -33.73 3.00 -5.39
CA GLU A 52 -34.59 2.08 -6.14
C GLU A 52 -35.45 2.82 -7.17
N LYS A 53 -36.03 3.97 -6.80
CA LYS A 53 -36.79 4.83 -7.73
C LYS A 53 -35.92 5.38 -8.86
N ASP A 54 -34.72 5.82 -8.52
CA ASP A 54 -33.74 6.37 -9.46
C ASP A 54 -33.03 5.26 -10.27
N SER A 55 -33.34 3.99 -9.99
CA SER A 55 -32.74 2.82 -10.63
C SER A 55 -31.20 2.85 -10.59
N LEU A 56 -30.63 3.23 -9.44
CA LEU A 56 -29.18 3.22 -9.28
C LEU A 56 -28.66 1.77 -9.39
N PRO A 57 -27.63 1.52 -10.21
CA PRO A 57 -27.11 0.17 -10.40
C PRO A 57 -26.40 -0.27 -9.12
N VAL A 58 -26.92 -1.34 -8.51
CA VAL A 58 -26.22 -2.14 -7.51
C VAL A 58 -26.31 -3.57 -8.01
N THR A 59 -25.18 -4.14 -8.41
CA THR A 59 -25.17 -5.46 -9.04
C THR A 59 -25.14 -6.56 -7.99
N ASP A 60 -25.58 -7.77 -8.36
CA ASP A 60 -25.53 -8.90 -7.45
C ASP A 60 -24.09 -9.28 -7.10
N GLU A 61 -23.13 -9.06 -8.02
CA GLU A 61 -21.71 -9.28 -7.78
C GLU A 61 -21.16 -8.34 -6.69
N GLU A 62 -21.58 -7.08 -6.66
CA GLU A 62 -21.16 -6.13 -5.61
C GLU A 62 -21.71 -6.52 -4.24
N VAL A 63 -22.94 -7.05 -4.20
CA VAL A 63 -23.55 -7.57 -2.97
C VAL A 63 -22.83 -8.83 -2.50
N GLU A 64 -22.51 -9.76 -3.39
CA GLU A 64 -21.75 -10.96 -3.05
C GLU A 64 -20.34 -10.64 -2.57
N ALA A 65 -19.65 -9.70 -3.23
CA ALA A 65 -18.31 -9.28 -2.83
C ALA A 65 -18.29 -8.69 -1.41
N GLU A 66 -19.30 -7.88 -1.06
CA GLU A 66 -19.47 -7.32 0.27
C GLU A 66 -19.77 -8.40 1.32
N LEU A 67 -20.62 -9.37 0.98
CA LEU A 67 -20.91 -10.52 1.85
C LEU A 67 -19.64 -11.34 2.11
N ASP A 68 -18.84 -11.60 1.08
CA ASP A 68 -17.56 -12.30 1.20
C ASP A 68 -16.58 -11.57 2.11
N GLN A 69 -16.43 -10.25 1.93
CA GLN A 69 -15.57 -9.42 2.78
C GLN A 69 -16.01 -9.49 4.24
N ARG A 70 -17.32 -9.43 4.49
CA ARG A 70 -17.88 -9.52 5.84
C ARG A 70 -17.63 -10.88 6.48
N ILE A 71 -17.77 -11.98 5.72
CA ILE A 71 -17.43 -13.33 6.22
C ILE A 71 -15.95 -13.39 6.57
N ARG A 72 -15.05 -12.92 5.68
CA ARG A 72 -13.60 -12.91 5.95
C ARG A 72 -13.25 -12.11 7.20
N TYR A 73 -13.90 -10.97 7.43
CA TYR A 73 -13.72 -10.19 8.65
C TYR A 73 -14.03 -11.01 9.91
N TYR A 74 -15.19 -11.68 9.95
CA TYR A 74 -15.56 -12.50 11.10
C TYR A 74 -14.70 -13.75 11.25
N VAL A 75 -14.29 -14.38 10.15
CA VAL A 75 -13.35 -15.52 10.16
C VAL A 75 -12.01 -15.12 10.75
N ASN A 76 -11.47 -13.95 10.37
CA ASN A 76 -10.21 -13.45 10.93
C ASN A 76 -10.34 -13.11 12.42
N GLN A 77 -11.50 -12.61 12.86
CA GLN A 77 -11.75 -12.29 14.27
C GLN A 77 -11.94 -13.54 15.15
N LEU A 78 -12.60 -14.57 14.62
CA LEU A 78 -12.90 -15.82 15.33
C LEU A 78 -11.85 -16.93 15.12
N GLY A 79 -10.91 -16.72 14.19
CA GLY A 79 -9.80 -17.61 13.89
C GLY A 79 -10.08 -18.68 12.82
N SER A 80 -11.33 -19.10 12.63
CA SER A 80 -11.69 -20.06 11.57
C SER A 80 -13.13 -19.95 11.10
N GLU A 81 -13.42 -20.54 9.93
CA GLU A 81 -14.79 -20.66 9.41
C GLU A 81 -15.67 -21.54 10.31
N GLU A 82 -15.12 -22.60 10.89
CA GLU A 82 -15.84 -23.45 11.84
C GLU A 82 -16.23 -22.67 13.09
N GLY A 83 -15.36 -21.79 13.58
CA GLY A 83 -15.65 -20.91 14.72
C GLY A 83 -16.85 -19.99 14.45
N LEU A 84 -16.94 -19.45 13.23
CA LEU A 84 -18.08 -18.63 12.81
C LEU A 84 -19.38 -19.45 12.73
N VAL A 85 -19.34 -20.64 12.12
CA VAL A 85 -20.52 -21.53 11.99
C VAL A 85 -21.01 -21.99 13.36
N GLN A 86 -20.10 -22.36 14.27
CA GLN A 86 -20.44 -22.79 15.63
C GLN A 86 -21.06 -21.66 16.46
N MET A 87 -20.51 -20.44 16.37
CA MET A 87 -21.06 -19.28 17.07
C MET A 87 -22.43 -18.87 16.52
N ALA A 88 -22.58 -18.83 15.20
CA ALA A 88 -23.81 -18.38 14.55
C ALA A 88 -24.92 -19.45 14.55
N GLY A 89 -24.57 -20.73 14.71
CA GLY A 89 -25.49 -21.86 14.60
C GLY A 89 -26.08 -22.04 13.20
N LYS A 90 -25.44 -21.47 12.18
CA LYS A 90 -25.89 -21.41 10.78
C LYS A 90 -24.73 -21.68 9.84
N SER A 91 -25.00 -22.26 8.67
CA SER A 91 -23.98 -22.43 7.64
C SER A 91 -23.58 -21.06 7.05
N ILE A 92 -22.39 -20.96 6.46
CA ILE A 92 -21.94 -19.74 5.78
C ILE A 92 -22.94 -19.31 4.70
N TYR A 93 -23.54 -20.26 3.97
CA TYR A 93 -24.58 -19.97 3.00
C TYR A 93 -25.80 -19.29 3.64
N GLN A 94 -26.31 -19.84 4.74
CA GLN A 94 -27.46 -19.26 5.46
C GLN A 94 -27.14 -17.89 6.03
N ILE A 95 -25.92 -17.69 6.55
CA ILE A 95 -25.47 -16.38 7.05
C ILE A 95 -25.49 -15.35 5.92
N LYS A 96 -24.98 -15.72 4.74
CA LYS A 96 -24.99 -14.84 3.56
C LYS A 96 -26.41 -14.57 3.07
N ASP A 97 -27.25 -15.59 2.99
CA ASP A 97 -28.64 -15.49 2.52
C ASP A 97 -29.46 -14.56 3.42
N ASP A 98 -29.35 -14.72 4.75
CA ASP A 98 -30.01 -13.85 5.73
C ASP A 98 -29.51 -12.39 5.66
N ALA A 99 -28.22 -12.19 5.39
CA ALA A 99 -27.61 -10.87 5.34
C ALA A 99 -27.79 -10.16 3.99
N ARG A 100 -28.03 -10.90 2.90
CA ARG A 100 -28.09 -10.38 1.53
C ARG A 100 -29.10 -9.24 1.35
N PRO A 101 -30.36 -9.33 1.86
CA PRO A 101 -31.29 -8.22 1.77
C PRO A 101 -30.74 -6.95 2.44
N SER A 102 -30.24 -7.08 3.67
CA SER A 102 -29.69 -5.94 4.43
C SER A 102 -28.46 -5.33 3.76
N VAL A 103 -27.60 -6.15 3.15
CA VAL A 103 -26.44 -5.66 2.40
C VAL A 103 -26.87 -4.90 1.15
N ARG A 104 -27.83 -5.44 0.39
CA ARG A 104 -28.35 -4.77 -0.81
C ARG A 104 -28.97 -3.42 -0.46
N GLU A 105 -29.78 -3.37 0.60
CA GLU A 105 -30.40 -2.11 1.06
C GLU A 105 -29.34 -1.07 1.44
N ARG A 106 -28.28 -1.49 2.15
CA ARG A 106 -27.16 -0.60 2.52
C ARG A 106 -26.43 -0.08 1.30
N LYS A 107 -26.09 -0.95 0.33
CA LYS A 107 -25.42 -0.56 -0.93
C LYS A 107 -26.25 0.46 -1.72
N LEU A 108 -27.57 0.28 -1.78
CA LEU A 108 -28.47 1.24 -2.43
C LEU A 108 -28.45 2.61 -1.72
N ALA A 109 -28.49 2.63 -0.38
CA ALA A 109 -28.37 3.86 0.38
C ALA A 109 -27.02 4.57 0.16
N GLU A 110 -25.92 3.81 0.15
CA GLU A 110 -24.56 4.30 -0.14
C GLU A 110 -24.47 4.89 -1.56
N ALA A 111 -25.01 4.21 -2.57
CA ALA A 111 -25.04 4.69 -3.95
C ALA A 111 -25.82 6.01 -4.07
N MET A 112 -26.97 6.14 -3.38
CA MET A 112 -27.71 7.41 -3.36
C MET A 112 -26.93 8.51 -2.68
N GLN A 113 -26.26 8.21 -1.55
CA GLN A 113 -25.43 9.17 -0.85
C GLN A 113 -24.28 9.67 -1.73
N GLN A 114 -23.61 8.76 -2.45
CA GLN A 114 -22.55 9.11 -3.41
C GLN A 114 -23.06 10.03 -4.52
N LYS A 115 -24.22 9.72 -5.10
CA LYS A 115 -24.87 10.57 -6.13
C LYS A 115 -25.19 11.98 -5.61
N ILE A 116 -25.62 12.10 -4.34
CA ILE A 116 -25.89 13.42 -3.73
C ILE A 116 -24.59 14.23 -3.60
N VAL A 117 -23.49 13.61 -3.15
CA VAL A 117 -22.23 14.32 -2.92
C VAL A 117 -21.42 14.58 -4.20
N GLU A 118 -21.67 13.84 -5.29
CA GLU A 118 -20.96 14.01 -6.57
C GLU A 118 -21.01 15.44 -7.11
N ASN A 119 -22.11 16.15 -6.86
CA ASN A 119 -22.31 17.51 -7.34
C ASN A 119 -21.81 18.59 -6.36
N VAL A 120 -21.26 18.19 -5.21
CA VAL A 120 -20.72 19.11 -4.21
C VAL A 120 -19.31 19.53 -4.63
N ARG A 121 -19.11 20.83 -4.85
CA ARG A 121 -17.82 21.42 -5.19
C ARG A 121 -17.26 22.16 -3.99
N ILE A 122 -16.04 21.82 -3.60
CA ILE A 122 -15.32 22.50 -2.52
C ILE A 122 -14.43 23.58 -3.12
N THR A 123 -14.54 24.81 -2.61
CA THR A 123 -13.75 25.95 -3.06
C THR A 123 -12.43 26.07 -2.28
N PRO A 124 -11.37 26.67 -2.86
CA PRO A 124 -10.13 26.92 -2.13
C PRO A 124 -10.32 27.78 -0.87
N GLN A 125 -11.32 28.66 -0.86
CA GLN A 125 -11.64 29.51 0.30
C GLN A 125 -12.23 28.69 1.46
N GLU A 126 -13.10 27.72 1.18
CA GLU A 126 -13.63 26.80 2.20
C GLU A 126 -12.52 25.92 2.78
N VAL A 127 -11.63 25.41 1.93
CA VAL A 127 -10.46 24.64 2.38
C VAL A 127 -9.59 25.49 3.31
N ARG A 128 -9.28 26.73 2.90
CA ARG A 128 -8.50 27.65 3.74
C ARG A 128 -9.18 27.94 5.07
N THR A 129 -10.49 28.21 5.05
CA THR A 129 -11.27 28.48 6.27
C THR A 129 -11.29 27.27 7.21
N PHE A 130 -11.42 26.05 6.66
CA PHE A 130 -11.34 24.81 7.44
C PHE A 130 -10.00 24.65 8.14
N PHE A 131 -8.88 24.84 7.42
CA PHE A 131 -7.53 24.71 8.00
C PHE A 131 -7.20 25.83 8.99
N GLU A 132 -7.65 27.06 8.74
CA GLU A 132 -7.47 28.18 9.67
C GLU A 132 -8.29 28.02 10.97
N ALA A 133 -9.38 27.25 10.94
CA ALA A 133 -10.19 26.94 12.11
C ALA A 133 -9.58 25.84 13.01
N ILE A 134 -8.60 25.07 12.54
CA ILE A 134 -7.94 24.03 13.33
C ILE A 134 -7.08 24.72 14.42
N PRO A 135 -7.29 24.42 15.71
CA PRO A 135 -6.48 24.97 16.79
C PRO A 135 -5.00 24.66 16.60
N LYS A 136 -4.15 25.70 16.63
CA LYS A 136 -2.69 25.57 16.41
C LYS A 136 -1.99 24.70 17.46
N ASP A 137 -2.59 24.59 18.65
CA ASP A 137 -2.13 23.77 19.77
C ASP A 137 -2.41 22.27 19.59
N SER A 138 -3.27 21.92 18.62
CA SER A 138 -3.73 20.55 18.34
C SER A 138 -3.17 19.99 17.02
N LEU A 139 -2.23 20.70 16.39
CA LEU A 139 -1.58 20.23 15.17
C LEU A 139 -0.53 19.16 15.51
N PRO A 140 -0.51 18.02 14.78
CA PRO A 140 0.53 17.01 14.96
C PRO A 140 1.89 17.62 14.66
N TYR A 141 2.89 17.25 15.47
CA TYR A 141 4.27 17.69 15.27
C TYR A 141 4.83 16.94 14.05
N PHE A 142 5.12 17.67 12.98
CA PHE A 142 5.89 17.12 11.87
C PHE A 142 7.38 17.22 12.20
N GLU A 143 8.14 16.17 11.90
CA GLU A 143 9.59 16.22 12.06
C GLU A 143 10.19 17.29 11.14
N SER A 144 11.39 17.77 11.50
CA SER A 144 12.07 18.79 10.69
C SER A 144 12.46 18.20 9.35
N GLU A 145 11.98 18.81 8.26
CA GLU A 145 12.44 18.49 6.91
C GLU A 145 13.83 19.09 6.68
N LEU A 146 14.78 18.27 6.21
CA LEU A 146 16.14 18.69 5.89
C LEU A 146 16.37 18.60 4.38
N GLU A 147 16.76 19.71 3.77
CA GLU A 147 17.26 19.74 2.39
C GLU A 147 18.79 19.69 2.42
N VAL A 148 19.40 18.64 1.85
CA VAL A 148 20.85 18.43 1.84
C VAL A 148 21.37 18.51 0.41
N CYS A 149 22.28 19.44 0.15
CA CYS A 149 23.06 19.50 -1.10
C CYS A 149 24.48 19.00 -0.86
N GLN A 150 24.97 18.10 -1.73
CA GLN A 150 26.34 17.60 -1.70
C GLN A 150 27.12 18.07 -2.93
N ILE A 151 28.29 18.65 -2.72
CA ILE A 151 29.26 18.95 -3.78
C ILE A 151 30.47 18.03 -3.56
N ILE A 152 30.75 17.16 -4.52
CA ILE A 152 31.91 16.25 -4.49
C ILE A 152 32.96 16.75 -5.47
N LEU A 153 34.16 17.04 -4.97
CA LEU A 153 35.32 17.43 -5.76
C LEU A 153 36.32 16.27 -5.76
N TYR A 154 36.38 15.53 -6.87
CA TYR A 154 37.40 14.49 -7.04
C TYR A 154 38.74 15.12 -7.45
N PRO A 155 39.82 14.96 -6.66
CA PRO A 155 41.13 15.47 -7.05
C PRO A 155 41.66 14.70 -8.27
N LYS A 156 42.27 15.41 -9.22
CA LYS A 156 42.96 14.78 -10.36
C LYS A 156 44.28 14.18 -9.87
N ALA A 157 44.60 12.96 -10.31
CA ALA A 157 45.89 12.33 -10.01
C ALA A 157 47.05 13.18 -10.56
N SER A 158 48.22 13.11 -9.91
CA SER A 158 49.43 13.74 -10.44
C SER A 158 49.94 12.97 -11.65
N ARG A 159 50.51 13.69 -12.63
CA ARG A 159 51.05 13.08 -13.86
C ARG A 159 52.13 12.03 -13.57
N ASP A 160 52.94 12.26 -12.53
CA ASP A 160 53.99 11.33 -12.13
C ASP A 160 53.41 10.00 -11.63
N LEU A 161 52.29 10.06 -10.89
CA LEU A 161 51.59 8.88 -10.42
C LEU A 161 50.93 8.12 -11.58
N GLU A 162 50.29 8.82 -12.52
CA GLU A 162 49.73 8.20 -13.72
C GLU A 162 50.78 7.46 -14.54
N LEU A 163 51.96 8.08 -14.74
CA LEU A 163 53.07 7.45 -15.47
C LEU A 163 53.63 6.25 -14.71
N TYR A 164 53.78 6.35 -13.39
CA TYR A 164 54.23 5.24 -12.56
C TYR A 164 53.30 4.02 -12.70
N ILE A 165 51.99 4.22 -12.53
CA ILE A 165 50.99 3.14 -12.64
C ILE A 165 50.93 2.59 -14.07
N SER A 166 50.96 3.45 -15.09
CA SER A 166 50.95 3.00 -16.49
C SER A 166 52.16 2.12 -16.82
N ASN A 167 53.34 2.49 -16.35
CA ASN A 167 54.56 1.71 -16.54
C ASN A 167 54.51 0.36 -15.81
N GLU A 168 53.99 0.33 -14.58
CA GLU A 168 53.77 -0.91 -13.83
C GLU A 168 52.77 -1.84 -14.56
N MET A 169 51.64 -1.32 -15.04
CA MET A 169 50.66 -2.11 -15.80
C MET A 169 51.25 -2.67 -17.10
N GLN A 170 52.06 -1.88 -17.81
CA GLN A 170 52.78 -2.35 -19.00
C GLN A 170 53.84 -3.41 -18.68
N ASN A 171 54.49 -3.32 -17.52
CA ASN A 171 55.41 -4.34 -17.04
C ASN A 171 54.68 -5.67 -16.78
N TYR A 172 53.54 -5.62 -16.08
CA TYR A 172 52.68 -6.80 -15.85
C TYR A 172 52.22 -7.43 -17.14
N LYS A 173 51.73 -6.63 -18.09
CA LYS A 173 51.35 -7.11 -19.43
C LYS A 173 52.48 -7.85 -20.13
N ARG A 174 53.70 -7.30 -20.14
CA ARG A 174 54.88 -7.95 -20.76
C ARG A 174 55.23 -9.28 -20.08
N GLN A 175 55.11 -9.36 -18.76
CA GLN A 175 55.37 -10.61 -18.02
C GLN A 175 54.36 -11.70 -18.37
N ILE A 176 53.09 -11.34 -18.51
CA ILE A 176 52.01 -12.25 -18.93
C ILE A 176 52.23 -12.70 -20.39
N GLU A 177 52.46 -11.77 -21.32
CA GLU A 177 52.65 -12.07 -22.75
C GLU A 177 53.92 -12.91 -23.02
N SER A 178 54.97 -12.74 -22.20
CA SER A 178 56.19 -13.54 -22.31
C SER A 178 56.10 -14.91 -21.62
N GLY A 179 54.98 -15.24 -20.96
CA GLY A 179 54.75 -16.51 -20.28
C GLY A 179 55.58 -16.69 -19.00
N LYS A 180 56.19 -15.61 -18.46
CA LYS A 180 56.98 -15.67 -17.22
C LYS A 180 56.13 -15.90 -15.97
N ILE A 181 54.89 -15.43 -16.00
CA ILE A 181 53.89 -15.58 -14.93
C ILE A 181 52.52 -15.66 -15.58
N THR A 182 51.61 -16.44 -15.01
CA THR A 182 50.23 -16.49 -15.49
C THR A 182 49.44 -15.29 -14.99
N PHE A 183 48.34 -14.94 -15.69
CA PHE A 183 47.45 -13.86 -15.27
C PHE A 183 46.88 -14.10 -13.86
N GLU A 184 46.47 -15.35 -13.58
CA GLU A 184 45.92 -15.75 -12.27
C GLU A 184 46.92 -15.56 -11.13
N GLU A 185 48.16 -15.99 -11.30
CA GLU A 185 49.22 -15.85 -10.29
C GLU A 185 49.54 -14.38 -10.02
N LEU A 186 49.58 -13.56 -11.07
CA LEU A 186 49.83 -12.12 -10.93
C LEU A 186 48.66 -11.43 -10.24
N ALA A 187 47.41 -11.74 -10.64
CA ALA A 187 46.21 -11.19 -10.01
C ALA A 187 46.15 -11.51 -8.51
N LYS A 188 46.46 -12.74 -8.10
CA LYS A 188 46.53 -13.12 -6.68
C LYS A 188 47.59 -12.34 -5.90
N LYS A 189 48.69 -11.98 -6.55
CA LYS A 189 49.86 -11.35 -5.91
C LYS A 189 49.73 -9.83 -5.78
N VAL A 190 49.21 -9.15 -6.81
CA VAL A 190 49.25 -7.68 -6.90
C VAL A 190 47.89 -7.01 -7.07
N SER A 191 46.79 -7.75 -7.27
CA SER A 191 45.47 -7.12 -7.40
C SER A 191 45.05 -6.48 -6.07
N GLU A 192 44.64 -5.22 -6.15
CA GLU A 192 44.07 -4.47 -5.03
C GLU A 192 42.55 -4.67 -4.90
N ASP A 193 41.93 -5.37 -5.84
CA ASP A 193 40.50 -5.68 -5.81
C ASP A 193 40.24 -6.95 -4.96
N PRO A 194 39.65 -6.83 -3.76
CA PRO A 194 39.44 -7.97 -2.87
C PRO A 194 38.46 -8.99 -3.44
N GLY A 195 37.55 -8.57 -4.32
CA GLY A 195 36.51 -9.43 -4.88
C GLY A 195 37.01 -10.41 -5.95
N SER A 196 38.08 -10.05 -6.66
CA SER A 196 38.63 -10.86 -7.76
C SER A 196 40.01 -11.44 -7.48
N ARG A 197 40.81 -10.83 -6.58
CA ARG A 197 42.15 -11.28 -6.25
C ARG A 197 42.20 -12.77 -5.94
N ASP A 198 41.34 -13.23 -5.03
CA ASP A 198 41.35 -14.62 -4.55
C ASP A 198 40.81 -15.60 -5.61
N ARG A 199 40.05 -15.10 -6.60
CA ARG A 199 39.56 -15.85 -7.78
C ARG A 199 40.46 -15.73 -9.01
N GLY A 200 41.70 -15.26 -8.85
CA GLY A 200 42.64 -15.15 -9.98
C GLY A 200 42.29 -14.06 -10.99
N GLY A 201 41.54 -13.04 -10.56
CA GLY A 201 41.09 -11.95 -11.44
C GLY A 201 39.87 -12.30 -12.31
N MET A 202 39.23 -13.44 -12.08
CA MET A 202 38.10 -13.90 -12.90
C MET A 202 36.80 -13.15 -12.54
N TYR A 203 36.13 -12.65 -13.57
CA TYR A 203 34.82 -12.03 -13.51
C TYR A 203 33.87 -12.63 -14.54
N GLU A 204 32.62 -12.89 -14.13
CA GLU A 204 31.51 -13.20 -15.02
C GLU A 204 30.81 -11.89 -15.38
N ILE A 205 30.84 -11.54 -16.67
CA ILE A 205 30.29 -10.27 -17.17
C ILE A 205 29.21 -10.53 -18.22
N ASN A 206 28.09 -9.79 -18.14
CA ASN A 206 27.02 -9.81 -19.13
C ASN A 206 27.00 -8.49 -19.91
N ARG A 207 26.74 -8.55 -21.23
CA ARG A 207 26.62 -7.36 -22.10
C ARG A 207 25.48 -6.41 -21.68
N ASN A 208 24.50 -6.92 -20.94
CA ASN A 208 23.34 -6.14 -20.50
C ASN A 208 23.58 -5.38 -19.18
N ASP A 209 24.67 -5.63 -18.45
CA ASP A 209 24.96 -5.03 -17.13
C ASP A 209 25.63 -3.65 -17.26
N LYS A 210 25.07 -2.76 -18.09
CA LYS A 210 25.71 -1.50 -18.48
C LYS A 210 25.95 -0.53 -17.32
N ASP A 211 25.17 -0.63 -16.26
CA ASP A 211 25.25 0.27 -15.10
C ASP A 211 26.12 -0.29 -13.97
N MET A 212 26.64 -1.53 -14.12
CA MET A 212 27.38 -2.24 -13.07
C MET A 212 28.90 -2.27 -13.30
N TRP A 213 29.37 -1.96 -14.51
CA TRP A 213 30.77 -2.04 -14.91
C TRP A 213 31.27 -0.71 -15.49
N ASP A 214 32.57 -0.46 -15.37
CA ASP A 214 33.19 0.67 -16.06
C ASP A 214 32.95 0.57 -17.59
N PRO A 215 32.43 1.63 -18.25
CA PRO A 215 32.08 1.58 -19.67
C PRO A 215 33.27 1.28 -20.59
N VAL A 216 34.48 1.73 -20.23
CA VAL A 216 35.70 1.49 -21.01
C VAL A 216 36.13 0.04 -20.87
N PHE A 217 36.09 -0.51 -19.65
CA PHE A 217 36.35 -1.92 -19.40
C PHE A 217 35.37 -2.82 -20.17
N LEU A 218 34.05 -2.62 -20.03
CA LEU A 218 33.03 -3.45 -20.65
C LEU A 218 33.13 -3.44 -22.18
N SER A 219 33.33 -2.25 -22.78
CA SER A 219 33.45 -2.12 -24.23
C SER A 219 34.74 -2.71 -24.80
N THR A 220 35.83 -2.73 -24.03
CA THR A 220 37.11 -3.32 -24.45
C THR A 220 37.07 -4.84 -24.34
N SER A 221 36.53 -5.40 -23.26
CA SER A 221 36.44 -6.85 -23.02
C SER A 221 35.67 -7.58 -24.13
N PHE A 222 34.57 -7.02 -24.62
CA PHE A 222 33.79 -7.59 -25.72
C PHE A 222 34.32 -7.26 -27.13
N ARG A 223 35.36 -6.41 -27.25
CA ARG A 223 36.04 -6.13 -28.52
C ARG A 223 37.20 -7.10 -28.78
N LEU A 224 37.74 -7.69 -27.71
CA LEU A 224 38.86 -8.64 -27.76
C LEU A 224 38.41 -10.08 -28.06
N THR A 225 37.10 -10.32 -28.16
CA THR A 225 36.49 -11.58 -28.61
C THR A 225 36.16 -11.51 -30.09
#